data_AF-A0A8T5W0A8-F1
#
_entry.id   AF-A0A8T5W0A8-F1
#
_cell.length_a   1.000
_cell.length_b   1.000
_cell.length_c   1.000
_cell.angle_alpha   90.00
_cell.angle_beta   90.00
_cell.angle_gamma   90.00
#
_symmetry.space_group_name_H-M   'P 1'
#
loop_
_entity.id
_entity.type
_entity.pdbx_description
1 polymer ?
#
loop_
_entity_poly.entity_id
_entity_poly.type
_entity_poly.pdbx_seq_one_letter_code
_entity_poly.pdbx_strand_id
1 'polypeptide(L)'
;MSEEDFPVLLAKRTIEDYLRSGKVISPPSRIPEVFQKKAGTFVSLHKKGKLRGCIGTYLPTQDNLANEIIKNAISAATQDPRFPPVDTSEIKDLEISVDVLSKPEPVKSQCELDPKKYGVIVSKEWQRGLLLPDLEGVDTVEQQLEIAKQKAGLGGTPVEQLEIQRFTVTRYEMVKGKN
;
A
#
# COMPACT_ATOMS: atom_id res chain seq x y z
N MET A 1 -5.69 -21.25 -7.83
CA MET A 1 -5.59 -19.88 -7.27
C MET A 1 -5.26 -18.97 -8.43
N SER A 2 -6.10 -17.98 -8.70
CA SER A 2 -5.85 -17.01 -9.76
C SER A 2 -4.71 -16.06 -9.34
N GLU A 3 -4.10 -15.37 -10.31
CA GLU A 3 -3.12 -14.32 -10.01
C GLU A 3 -3.77 -13.14 -9.26
N GLU A 4 -5.04 -12.84 -9.56
CA GLU A 4 -5.84 -11.78 -8.93
C GLU A 4 -6.08 -12.04 -7.43
N ASP A 5 -6.36 -13.28 -7.05
CA ASP A 5 -6.67 -13.64 -5.66
C ASP A 5 -5.41 -13.92 -4.84
N PHE A 6 -4.28 -14.24 -5.50
CA PHE A 6 -3.03 -14.63 -4.85
C PHE A 6 -2.57 -13.67 -3.74
N PRO A 7 -2.44 -12.35 -3.97
CA PRO A 7 -1.87 -11.45 -2.96
C PRO A 7 -2.79 -11.29 -1.75
N VAL A 8 -4.11 -11.26 -1.97
CA VAL A 8 -5.07 -11.10 -0.88
C VAL A 8 -5.18 -12.37 -0.05
N LEU A 9 -5.18 -13.54 -0.68
CA LEU A 9 -5.15 -14.82 0.02
C LEU A 9 -3.86 -15.03 0.82
N LEU A 10 -2.72 -14.61 0.26
CA LEU A 10 -1.45 -14.63 0.97
C LEU A 10 -1.51 -13.73 2.21
N ALA A 11 -1.93 -12.48 2.06
CA ALA A 11 -2.07 -11.54 3.19
C ALA A 11 -3.03 -12.07 4.27
N LYS A 12 -4.18 -12.62 3.87
CA LYS A 12 -5.17 -13.19 4.80
C LYS A 12 -4.58 -14.34 5.61
N ARG A 13 -3.94 -15.30 4.94
CA ARG A 13 -3.30 -16.45 5.60
C ARG A 13 -2.19 -16.01 6.53
N THR A 14 -1.35 -15.05 6.10
CA THR A 14 -0.29 -14.50 6.93
C THR A 14 -0.83 -13.90 8.23
N ILE A 15 -1.87 -13.07 8.13
CA ILE A 15 -2.49 -12.44 9.30
C ILE A 15 -3.06 -13.51 10.23
N GLU A 16 -3.76 -14.50 9.69
CA GLU A 16 -4.35 -15.57 10.48
C GLU A 16 -3.30 -16.39 11.23
N ASP A 17 -2.28 -16.89 10.52
CA ASP A 17 -1.24 -17.72 11.12
C ASP A 17 -0.41 -16.93 12.16
N TYR A 18 -0.13 -15.64 11.88
CA TYR A 18 0.61 -14.78 12.79
C TYR A 18 -0.18 -14.45 14.06
N LEU A 19 -1.46 -14.07 13.94
CA LEU A 19 -2.27 -13.73 15.11
C LEU A 19 -2.58 -14.94 15.99
N ARG A 20 -2.70 -16.15 15.41
CA ARG A 20 -2.97 -17.38 16.17
C ARG A 20 -1.74 -17.96 16.84
N SER A 21 -0.55 -17.85 16.22
CA SER A 21 0.63 -18.61 16.64
C SER A 21 1.91 -17.79 16.82
N GLY A 22 1.89 -16.51 16.45
CA GLY A 22 3.08 -15.64 16.40
C GLY A 22 4.08 -16.00 15.29
N LYS A 23 3.76 -16.98 14.43
CA LYS A 23 4.68 -17.46 13.39
C LYS A 23 4.56 -16.63 12.12
N VAL A 24 5.68 -16.17 11.60
CA VAL A 24 5.78 -15.60 10.26
C VAL A 24 5.83 -16.75 9.25
N ILE A 25 4.89 -16.79 8.32
CA ILE A 25 4.86 -17.81 7.27
C ILE A 25 5.90 -17.53 6.20
N SER A 26 6.36 -18.58 5.51
CA SER A 26 7.10 -18.43 4.26
C SER A 26 6.14 -18.30 3.08
N PRO A 27 6.55 -17.63 1.98
CA PRO A 27 5.81 -17.68 0.72
C PRO A 27 5.54 -19.13 0.26
N PRO A 28 4.44 -19.39 -0.47
CA PRO A 28 4.19 -20.71 -1.04
C PRO A 28 5.28 -21.11 -2.04
N SER A 29 5.47 -22.41 -2.25
CA SER A 29 6.49 -22.93 -3.18
C SER A 29 6.28 -22.48 -4.63
N ARG A 30 5.04 -22.21 -5.03
CA ARG A 30 4.69 -21.67 -6.34
C ARG A 30 4.13 -20.26 -6.20
N ILE A 31 4.93 -19.28 -6.62
CA ILE A 31 4.59 -17.85 -6.64
C ILE A 31 4.36 -17.44 -8.11
N PRO A 32 3.26 -16.77 -8.48
CA PRO A 32 3.09 -16.22 -9.83
C PRO A 32 4.20 -15.22 -10.17
N GLU A 33 4.61 -15.14 -11.44
CA GLU A 33 5.79 -14.38 -11.87
C GLU A 33 5.76 -12.91 -11.41
N VAL A 34 4.60 -12.26 -11.48
CA VAL A 34 4.42 -10.87 -11.04
C VAL A 34 4.84 -10.69 -9.58
N PHE A 35 4.51 -11.63 -8.70
CA PHE A 35 4.82 -11.55 -7.26
C PHE A 35 6.23 -12.05 -6.90
N GLN A 36 7.02 -12.50 -7.89
CA GLN A 36 8.45 -12.79 -7.70
C GLN A 36 9.32 -11.54 -7.88
N LYS A 37 8.80 -10.49 -8.52
CA LYS A 37 9.52 -9.22 -8.75
C LYS A 37 9.56 -8.39 -7.47
N LYS A 38 10.48 -7.42 -7.42
CA LYS A 38 10.59 -6.44 -6.33
C LYS A 38 9.70 -5.23 -6.62
N ALA A 39 8.79 -4.90 -5.70
CA ALA A 39 8.03 -3.66 -5.71
C ALA A 39 7.55 -3.31 -4.29
N GLY A 40 7.18 -2.05 -4.10
CA GLY A 40 6.51 -1.61 -2.87
C GLY A 40 5.07 -2.11 -2.82
N THR A 41 4.56 -2.36 -1.62
CA THR A 41 3.16 -2.75 -1.42
C THR A 41 2.55 -2.07 -0.21
N PHE A 42 1.24 -1.86 -0.26
CA PHE A 42 0.44 -1.51 0.91
C PHE A 42 -0.61 -2.59 1.13
N VAL A 43 -0.72 -3.08 2.36
CA VAL A 43 -1.80 -3.97 2.77
C VAL A 43 -2.76 -3.17 3.63
N SER A 44 -4.02 -3.12 3.20
CA SER A 44 -5.09 -2.42 3.92
C SER A 44 -6.14 -3.41 4.41
N LEU A 45 -6.52 -3.24 5.67
CA LEU A 45 -7.53 -4.01 6.37
C LEU A 45 -8.71 -3.08 6.61
N HIS A 46 -9.89 -3.51 6.19
CA HIS A 46 -11.16 -2.84 6.46
C HIS A 46 -12.07 -3.78 7.24
N LYS A 47 -12.93 -3.22 8.09
CA LYS A 47 -13.95 -3.96 8.82
C LYS A 47 -15.26 -3.20 8.68
N LYS A 48 -16.25 -3.82 8.03
CA LYS A 48 -17.55 -3.19 7.73
C LYS A 48 -17.37 -1.85 6.98
N GLY A 49 -16.51 -1.84 5.96
CA GLY A 49 -16.21 -0.65 5.15
C GLY A 49 -15.36 0.43 5.83
N LYS A 50 -14.91 0.24 7.09
CA LYS A 50 -14.06 1.20 7.80
C LYS A 50 -12.63 0.71 7.88
N LEU A 51 -11.66 1.61 7.71
CA LEU A 51 -10.24 1.29 7.85
C LEU A 51 -9.94 0.74 9.27
N ARG A 52 -9.25 -0.40 9.33
CA ARG A 52 -8.89 -1.13 10.55
C ARG A 52 -7.37 -1.28 10.73
N GLY A 53 -6.61 -1.06 9.65
CA GLY A 53 -5.16 -1.01 9.63
C GLY A 53 -4.66 -0.85 8.19
N CYS A 54 -3.60 -0.10 7.96
CA CYS A 54 -2.95 0.01 6.66
C CYS A 54 -1.47 0.32 6.84
N ILE A 55 -0.62 -0.59 6.40
CA ILE A 55 0.83 -0.43 6.41
C ILE A 55 1.39 -0.90 5.07
N GLY A 56 2.44 -0.22 4.63
CA GLY A 56 3.13 -0.55 3.40
C GLY A 56 4.48 0.10 3.27
N THR A 57 5.15 -0.27 2.19
CA THR A 57 6.44 0.23 1.76
C THR A 57 6.31 0.71 0.32
N TYR A 58 6.82 1.90 0.02
CA TYR A 58 6.72 2.44 -1.33
C TYR A 58 7.85 1.99 -2.26
N LEU A 59 8.99 1.63 -1.67
CA LEU A 59 10.08 0.91 -2.34
C LEU A 59 10.17 -0.50 -1.77
N PRO A 60 10.60 -1.49 -2.57
CA PRO A 60 10.78 -2.85 -2.09
C PRO A 60 11.82 -2.89 -0.97
N THR A 61 11.47 -3.53 0.14
CA THR A 61 12.35 -3.82 1.27
C THR A 61 12.67 -5.31 1.40
N GLN A 62 12.00 -6.15 0.63
CA GLN A 62 12.14 -7.60 0.60
C GLN A 62 12.65 -8.09 -0.76
N ASP A 63 13.01 -9.37 -0.82
CA ASP A 63 13.55 -9.98 -2.04
C ASP A 63 12.53 -10.15 -3.15
N ASN A 64 11.24 -10.21 -2.81
CA ASN A 64 10.14 -10.27 -3.75
C ASN A 64 8.84 -9.74 -3.12
N LEU A 65 7.86 -9.47 -3.98
CA LEU A 65 6.54 -8.99 -3.60
C LEU A 65 5.80 -9.93 -2.64
N ALA A 66 5.93 -11.25 -2.77
CA ALA A 66 5.29 -12.17 -1.84
C ALA A 66 5.78 -11.97 -0.39
N ASN A 67 7.09 -11.83 -0.19
CA ASN A 67 7.68 -11.50 1.11
C ASN A 67 7.28 -10.09 1.58
N GLU A 68 7.22 -9.11 0.67
CA GLU A 68 6.76 -7.75 1.00
C GLU A 68 5.32 -7.77 1.52
N ILE A 69 4.43 -8.51 0.86
CA ILE A 69 3.01 -8.70 1.27
C ILE A 69 2.93 -9.35 2.64
N ILE A 70 3.69 -10.43 2.90
CA ILE A 70 3.69 -11.11 4.20
C ILE A 70 4.07 -10.12 5.31
N LYS A 71 5.17 -9.40 5.13
CA LYS A 71 5.66 -8.42 6.11
C LYS A 71 4.64 -7.30 6.35
N ASN A 72 4.15 -6.68 5.28
CA ASN A 72 3.22 -5.56 5.38
C ASN A 72 1.84 -5.99 5.92
N ALA A 73 1.39 -7.22 5.65
CA ALA A 73 0.15 -7.77 6.21
C ALA A 73 0.23 -7.93 7.74
N ILE A 74 1.36 -8.43 8.25
CA ILE A 74 1.60 -8.52 9.71
C ILE A 74 1.60 -7.12 10.33
N SER A 75 2.34 -6.19 9.75
CA SER A 75 2.42 -4.83 10.28
C SER A 75 1.07 -4.11 10.21
N ALA A 76 0.29 -4.28 9.13
CA ALA A 76 -1.05 -3.71 9.02
C ALA A 76 -2.00 -4.25 10.11
N ALA A 77 -1.84 -5.52 10.50
CA ALA A 77 -2.67 -6.12 11.54
C ALA A 77 -2.21 -5.81 12.98
N THR A 78 -0.92 -5.52 13.19
CA THR A 78 -0.34 -5.50 14.56
C THR A 78 0.44 -4.26 14.93
N GLN A 79 0.82 -3.42 13.97
CA GLN A 79 1.77 -2.32 14.16
C GLN A 79 1.28 -0.97 13.61
N ASP A 80 0.05 -0.89 13.09
CA ASP A 80 -0.51 0.42 12.71
C ASP A 80 -0.77 1.26 13.97
N PRO A 81 -0.04 2.37 14.20
CA PRO A 81 -0.11 3.12 15.46
C PRO A 81 -1.46 3.82 15.68
N ARG A 82 -2.31 3.88 14.65
CA ARG A 82 -3.64 4.48 14.74
C ARG A 82 -4.68 3.54 15.35
N PHE A 83 -4.38 2.24 15.42
CA PHE A 83 -5.33 1.21 15.86
C PHE A 83 -4.68 0.23 16.84
N PRO A 84 -5.44 -0.35 17.78
CA PRO A 84 -4.95 -1.50 18.54
C PRO A 84 -4.72 -2.70 17.60
N PRO A 85 -3.85 -3.66 17.95
CA PRO A 85 -3.69 -4.89 17.19
C PRO A 85 -5.03 -5.58 16.90
N VAL A 86 -5.14 -6.22 15.75
CA VAL A 86 -6.31 -7.00 15.33
C VAL A 86 -6.46 -8.23 16.22
N ASP A 87 -7.67 -8.44 16.75
CA ASP A 87 -7.98 -9.66 17.50
C ASP A 87 -8.32 -10.83 16.55
N THR A 88 -7.96 -12.05 16.95
CA THR A 88 -8.21 -13.26 16.15
C THR A 88 -9.69 -13.46 15.79
N SER A 89 -10.62 -13.00 16.62
CA SER A 89 -12.06 -13.06 16.35
C SER A 89 -12.51 -12.12 15.23
N GLU A 90 -11.72 -11.08 14.92
CA GLU A 90 -12.01 -10.10 13.87
C GLU A 90 -11.66 -10.61 12.47
N ILE A 91 -10.75 -11.60 12.34
CA ILE A 91 -10.18 -12.06 11.06
C ILE A 91 -11.24 -12.36 10.01
N LYS A 92 -12.34 -13.02 10.42
CA LYS A 92 -13.45 -13.41 9.53
C LYS A 92 -14.22 -12.23 8.94
N ASP A 93 -14.18 -11.07 9.61
CA ASP A 93 -14.90 -9.86 9.24
C ASP A 93 -14.02 -8.86 8.48
N LEU A 94 -12.74 -9.18 8.26
CA LEU A 94 -11.80 -8.31 7.56
C LEU A 94 -11.96 -8.39 6.04
N GLU A 95 -12.09 -7.22 5.43
CA GLU A 95 -11.94 -6.96 4.01
C GLU A 95 -10.49 -6.55 3.78
N ILE A 96 -9.75 -7.31 2.97
CA ILE A 96 -8.32 -7.10 2.76
C ILE A 96 -8.11 -6.66 1.32
N SER A 97 -7.33 -5.60 1.15
CA SER A 97 -6.81 -5.16 -0.15
C SER A 97 -5.29 -5.10 -0.13
N VAL A 98 -4.69 -5.37 -1.29
CA VAL A 98 -3.25 -5.27 -1.52
C VAL A 98 -3.00 -4.36 -2.70
N ASP A 99 -2.32 -3.25 -2.45
CA ASP A 99 -1.92 -2.28 -3.47
C ASP A 99 -0.45 -2.54 -3.81
N VAL A 100 -0.17 -2.89 -5.06
CA VAL A 100 1.19 -3.06 -5.60
C VAL A 100 1.59 -1.81 -6.37
N LEU A 101 2.69 -1.19 -5.98
CA LEU A 101 3.16 0.06 -6.58
C LEU A 101 4.12 -0.22 -7.73
N SER A 102 3.97 0.54 -8.82
CA SER A 102 5.01 0.61 -9.84
C SER A 102 6.26 1.30 -9.30
N LYS A 103 7.40 1.10 -9.96
CA LYS A 103 8.61 1.86 -9.64
C LYS A 103 8.30 3.37 -9.79
N PRO A 104 8.62 4.21 -8.78
CA PRO A 104 8.45 5.64 -8.91
C PRO A 104 9.34 6.23 -10.00
N GLU A 105 8.78 7.13 -10.79
CA GLU A 105 9.45 7.82 -11.89
C GLU A 105 9.46 9.33 -11.66
N PRO A 106 10.58 10.03 -11.90
CA PRO A 106 10.66 11.47 -11.71
C PRO A 106 9.72 12.21 -12.67
N VAL A 107 9.15 13.30 -12.18
CA VAL A 107 8.21 14.16 -12.91
C VAL A 107 8.93 15.45 -13.32
N LYS A 108 8.88 15.82 -14.59
CA LYS A 108 9.52 17.06 -15.08
C LYS A 108 8.59 18.26 -15.01
N SER A 109 7.29 18.02 -15.10
CA SER A 109 6.26 19.05 -15.06
C SER A 109 4.98 18.51 -14.43
N GLN A 110 4.22 19.38 -13.75
CA GLN A 110 2.93 19.03 -13.16
C GLN A 110 1.91 18.54 -14.19
N CYS A 111 2.05 18.89 -15.48
CA CYS A 111 1.19 18.38 -16.56
C CYS A 111 1.32 16.86 -16.79
N GLU A 112 2.35 16.21 -16.23
CA GLU A 112 2.51 14.76 -16.26
C GLU A 112 1.74 14.05 -15.13
N LEU A 113 1.16 14.81 -14.21
CA LEU A 113 0.39 14.29 -13.09
C LEU A 113 -1.08 14.22 -13.45
N ASP A 114 -1.73 13.20 -12.91
CA ASP A 114 -3.17 12.99 -12.98
C ASP A 114 -3.56 12.34 -11.65
N PRO A 115 -4.28 13.05 -10.76
CA PRO A 115 -4.65 12.52 -9.44
C PRO A 115 -5.45 11.21 -9.51
N LYS A 116 -6.17 10.96 -10.61
CA LYS A 116 -6.94 9.73 -10.82
C LYS A 116 -6.08 8.54 -11.22
N LYS A 117 -4.92 8.79 -11.83
CA LYS A 117 -4.05 7.73 -12.37
C LYS A 117 -2.80 7.50 -11.54
N TYR A 118 -2.20 8.57 -11.05
CA TYR A 118 -0.87 8.55 -10.45
C TYR A 118 -0.91 8.90 -8.97
N GLY A 119 -0.25 8.07 -8.16
CA GLY A 119 0.19 8.49 -6.83
C GLY A 119 1.44 9.36 -6.96
N VAL A 120 1.68 10.18 -5.95
CA VAL A 120 2.81 11.12 -5.92
C VAL A 120 3.67 10.90 -4.70
N ILE A 121 4.97 11.08 -4.88
CA ILE A 121 5.97 11.17 -3.82
C ILE A 121 6.60 12.55 -3.95
N VAL A 122 6.55 13.31 -2.86
CA VAL A 122 7.28 14.57 -2.74
C VAL A 122 8.42 14.36 -1.76
N SER A 123 9.62 14.83 -2.10
CA SER A 123 10.76 14.77 -1.21
C SER A 123 11.65 16.00 -1.26
N LYS A 124 12.27 16.29 -0.13
CA LYS A 124 13.36 17.26 0.03
C LYS A 124 14.29 16.73 1.12
N GLU A 125 15.53 16.43 0.77
CA GLU A 125 16.51 15.82 1.66
C GLU A 125 15.97 14.52 2.32
N TRP A 126 15.79 14.51 3.65
CA TRP A 126 15.28 13.38 4.43
C TRP A 126 13.74 13.39 4.58
N GLN A 127 13.08 14.49 4.21
CA GLN A 127 11.63 14.62 4.29
C GLN A 127 10.98 14.00 3.06
N ARG A 128 9.99 13.12 3.27
CA ARG A 128 9.26 12.47 2.19
C ARG A 128 7.79 12.28 2.57
N GLY A 129 6.90 12.57 1.62
CA GLY A 129 5.47 12.33 1.74
C GLY A 129 4.96 11.59 0.52
N LEU A 130 4.07 10.62 0.74
CA LEU A 130 3.45 9.83 -0.30
C LEU A 130 1.93 9.97 -0.24
N LEU A 131 1.32 10.07 -1.42
CA LEU A 131 -0.13 10.00 -1.58
C LEU A 131 -0.48 9.02 -2.70
N LEU A 132 -1.43 8.13 -2.44
CA LEU A 132 -1.96 7.17 -3.42
C LEU A 132 -2.85 7.90 -4.47
N PRO A 133 -3.03 7.31 -5.66
CA PRO A 133 -3.98 7.83 -6.66
C PRO A 133 -5.44 7.63 -6.24
N ASP A 134 -6.34 8.32 -6.95
CA ASP A 134 -7.79 8.16 -6.94
C ASP A 134 -8.43 8.21 -5.55
N LEU A 135 -8.07 9.23 -4.78
CA LEU A 135 -8.64 9.48 -3.47
C LEU A 135 -9.84 10.43 -3.57
N GLU A 136 -10.91 10.11 -2.84
CA GLU A 136 -12.09 10.96 -2.72
C GLU A 136 -11.70 12.35 -2.19
N GLY A 137 -12.16 13.41 -2.86
CA GLY A 137 -11.87 14.80 -2.51
C GLY A 137 -10.50 15.32 -2.94
N VAL A 138 -9.75 14.55 -3.74
CA VAL A 138 -8.47 14.99 -4.34
C VAL A 138 -8.61 15.00 -5.85
N ASP A 139 -9.11 16.13 -6.37
CA ASP A 139 -9.52 16.26 -7.77
C ASP A 139 -8.50 17.03 -8.62
N THR A 140 -7.57 17.76 -8.00
CA THR A 140 -6.52 18.52 -8.72
C THR A 140 -5.11 18.11 -8.33
N VAL A 141 -4.16 18.37 -9.24
CA VAL A 141 -2.73 18.10 -9.01
C VAL A 141 -2.21 18.93 -7.85
N GLU A 142 -2.64 20.19 -7.74
CA GLU A 142 -2.23 21.09 -6.67
C GLU A 142 -2.69 20.59 -5.30
N GLN A 143 -3.94 20.11 -5.19
CA GLN A 143 -4.45 19.48 -3.97
C GLN A 143 -3.64 18.24 -3.62
N GLN A 144 -3.37 17.38 -4.60
CA GLN A 144 -2.63 16.14 -4.41
C GLN A 144 -1.21 16.41 -3.88
N LEU A 145 -0.50 17.36 -4.50
CA LEU A 145 0.86 17.75 -4.10
C LEU A 145 0.87 18.41 -2.72
N GLU A 146 -0.11 19.27 -2.41
CA GLU A 146 -0.18 19.93 -1.11
C GLU A 146 -0.41 18.93 0.03
N ILE A 147 -1.31 17.96 -0.14
CA ILE A 147 -1.51 16.90 0.86
C ILE A 147 -0.24 16.06 1.02
N ALA A 148 0.43 15.71 -0.09
CA ALA A 148 1.70 14.98 -0.03
C ALA A 148 2.79 15.78 0.70
N LYS A 149 2.88 17.10 0.47
CA LYS A 149 3.79 18.00 1.19
C LYS A 149 3.49 18.04 2.68
N GLN A 150 2.22 18.16 3.06
CA GLN A 150 1.83 18.16 4.47
C GLN A 150 2.24 16.86 5.17
N LYS A 151 2.05 15.72 4.51
CA LYS A 151 2.53 14.41 5.02
C LYS A 151 4.05 14.33 5.15
N ALA A 152 4.80 15.08 4.33
CA ALA A 152 6.25 15.18 4.42
C ALA A 152 6.75 16.21 5.46
N GLY A 153 5.85 17.03 6.03
CA GLY A 153 6.23 18.20 6.83
C GLY A 153 6.81 19.36 5.99
N LEU A 154 6.40 19.47 4.72
CA LEU A 154 6.92 20.41 3.72
C LEU A 154 5.89 21.45 3.24
N GLY A 155 4.78 21.67 3.96
CA GLY A 155 3.66 22.53 3.51
C GLY A 155 4.08 23.94 3.05
N GLY A 156 5.04 24.57 3.74
CA GLY A 156 5.55 25.90 3.37
C GLY A 156 6.61 25.92 2.24
N THR A 157 7.01 24.77 1.71
CA THR A 157 8.06 24.71 0.68
C THR A 157 7.45 24.87 -0.72
N PRO A 158 7.98 25.77 -1.58
CA PRO A 158 7.56 25.87 -2.97
C PRO A 158 7.81 24.57 -3.74
N VAL A 159 6.90 24.22 -4.65
CA VAL A 159 6.94 22.95 -5.41
C VAL A 159 8.21 22.85 -6.26
N GLU A 160 8.71 23.96 -6.76
CA GLU A 160 9.90 24.06 -7.62
C GLU A 160 11.19 23.67 -6.88
N GLN A 161 11.16 23.61 -5.54
CA GLN A 161 12.28 23.18 -4.70
C GLN A 161 12.16 21.71 -4.26
N LEU A 162 11.17 20.97 -4.78
CA LEU A 162 10.88 19.60 -4.39
C LEU A 162 11.24 18.63 -5.51
N GLU A 163 11.71 17.46 -5.13
CA GLU A 163 11.72 16.32 -6.02
C GLU A 163 10.33 15.68 -6.03
N ILE A 164 9.76 15.54 -7.23
CA ILE A 164 8.46 14.89 -7.42
C ILE A 164 8.66 13.62 -8.23
N GLN A 165 8.10 12.53 -7.72
CA GLN A 165 7.98 11.28 -8.45
C GLN A 165 6.51 10.87 -8.54
N ARG A 166 6.15 10.20 -9.63
CA ARG A 166 4.83 9.57 -9.81
C ARG A 166 4.96 8.05 -9.84
N PHE A 167 3.90 7.37 -9.46
CA PHE A 167 3.78 5.92 -9.58
C PHE A 167 2.33 5.52 -9.83
N THR A 168 2.10 4.30 -10.32
CA THR A 168 0.77 3.72 -10.48
C THR A 168 0.55 2.63 -9.43
N VAL A 169 -0.71 2.32 -9.16
CA VAL A 169 -1.11 1.27 -8.22
C VAL A 169 -1.92 0.22 -8.96
N THR A 170 -1.55 -1.04 -8.79
CA THR A 170 -2.42 -2.18 -9.12
C THR A 170 -3.03 -2.69 -7.82
N ARG A 171 -4.34 -2.53 -7.67
CA ARG A 171 -5.09 -2.91 -6.48
C ARG A 171 -5.71 -4.29 -6.65
N TYR A 172 -5.49 -5.16 -5.67
CA TYR A 172 -6.05 -6.49 -5.57
C TYR A 172 -7.01 -6.56 -4.38
N GLU A 173 -8.25 -6.97 -4.61
CA GLU A 173 -9.29 -7.08 -3.58
C GLU A 173 -10.11 -8.36 -3.80
N MET A 174 -10.63 -8.94 -2.72
CA MET A 174 -11.54 -10.08 -2.83
C MET A 174 -12.92 -9.58 -3.24
N VAL A 175 -13.31 -9.82 -4.49
CA VAL A 175 -14.66 -9.52 -4.99
C VAL A 175 -15.64 -10.49 -4.33
N LYS A 176 -16.52 -9.98 -3.45
CA LYS A 176 -17.66 -10.75 -2.93
C LYS A 176 -18.61 -11.05 -4.09
N GLY A 177 -18.54 -12.25 -4.68
CA GLY A 177 -19.51 -12.67 -5.70
C GLY A 177 -19.03 -13.56 -6.85
N LYS A 178 -17.81 -14.12 -6.85
CA LYS A 178 -17.53 -15.28 -7.72
C LYS A 178 -18.20 -16.50 -7.08
N ASN A 179 -19.48 -16.70 -7.42
CA ASN A 179 -20.22 -17.95 -7.21
C ASN A 179 -19.54 -19.11 -7.93
#